data_AF-A0A1Q7FMC9-F1
#
_entry.id   AF-A0A1Q7FMC9-F1
#
_cell.length_a   1.000
_cell.length_b   1.000
_cell.length_c   1.000
_cell.angle_alpha   90.00
_cell.angle_beta   90.00
_cell.angle_gamma   90.00
#
_symmetry.space_group_name_H-M   'P 1'
#
loop_
_entity.id
_entity.type
_entity.pdbx_description
1 polymer ?
#
loop_
_entity_poly.entity_id
_entity_poly.type
_entity_poly.pdbx_seq_one_letter_code
_entity_poly.pdbx_strand_id
1 'polypeptide(L)'
;MPRIKTFYDELGVARNANAAAIKHAFKEIAKIYHPDKNPPEKQRWAHEQMSRFNFIVETLLDPATRREYDDLVKKYEEMPILSRPQRPRREQNAIESEYAQVSVEILNLAGKYSNCRLKMMIGAIVGGIAAVMHLTAYFVPADIFQDFNITFAFTYFFTLIGGVMLIIGLADYLGRGQYRKRIHELEQRRSQLRARMYEVFAAD
;
A
#
# COMPACT_ATOMS: atom_id res chain seq x y z
N MET A 1 -9.40 29.93 -20.96
CA MET A 1 -7.98 29.55 -20.84
C MET A 1 -7.77 28.24 -21.58
N PRO A 2 -6.71 28.07 -22.39
CA PRO A 2 -6.43 26.79 -23.05
C PRO A 2 -6.25 25.68 -22.00
N ARG A 3 -6.78 24.48 -22.27
CA ARG A 3 -6.76 23.35 -21.33
C ARG A 3 -5.35 22.81 -21.09
N ILE A 4 -4.46 22.97 -22.06
CA ILE A 4 -3.10 22.43 -22.09
C ILE A 4 -2.18 23.52 -22.63
N LYS A 5 -1.01 23.69 -22.03
CA LYS A 5 0.05 24.54 -22.59
C LYS A 5 0.76 23.78 -23.69
N THR A 6 0.76 24.33 -24.90
CA THR A 6 1.44 23.74 -26.04
C THR A 6 2.84 24.31 -26.23
N PHE A 7 3.66 23.63 -27.04
CA PHE A 7 4.99 24.05 -27.45
C PHE A 7 5.00 25.40 -28.17
N TYR A 8 3.94 25.69 -28.91
CA TYR A 8 3.73 27.01 -29.53
C TYR A 8 3.49 28.09 -28.46
N ASP A 9 2.71 27.79 -27.42
CA ASP A 9 2.48 28.71 -26.30
C ASP A 9 3.75 28.96 -25.50
N GLU A 10 4.60 27.94 -25.33
CA GLU A 10 5.88 28.06 -24.64
C GLU A 10 6.89 28.90 -25.43
N LEU A 11 6.92 28.78 -26.76
CA LEU A 11 7.74 29.64 -27.63
C LEU A 11 7.13 31.02 -27.87
N GLY A 12 5.87 31.26 -27.48
CA GLY A 12 5.16 32.51 -27.73
C GLY A 12 4.84 32.75 -29.21
N VAL A 13 4.64 31.69 -29.99
CA VAL A 13 4.32 31.75 -31.42
C VAL A 13 2.92 31.19 -31.70
N ALA A 14 2.32 31.59 -32.82
CA ALA A 14 1.05 31.01 -33.25
C ALA A 14 1.25 29.55 -33.74
N ARG A 15 0.22 28.71 -33.62
CA ARG A 15 0.27 27.30 -34.09
C ARG A 15 0.55 27.16 -35.59
N ASN A 16 0.14 28.16 -36.37
CA ASN A 16 0.40 28.24 -37.81
C ASN A 16 1.75 28.91 -38.15
N ALA A 17 2.63 29.15 -37.17
CA ALA A 17 3.93 29.76 -37.40
C ALA A 17 4.79 28.93 -38.36
N ASN A 18 5.44 29.63 -39.30
CA ASN A 18 6.40 29.04 -40.21
C ASN A 18 7.74 28.77 -39.50
N ALA A 19 8.60 27.97 -40.13
CA ALA A 19 9.91 27.61 -39.57
C ALA A 19 10.79 28.84 -39.28
N ALA A 20 10.67 29.91 -40.06
CA ALA A 20 11.41 31.16 -39.84
C ALA A 20 10.99 31.86 -38.54
N ALA A 21 9.69 31.95 -38.27
CA ALA A 21 9.15 32.53 -37.04
C ALA A 21 9.54 31.71 -35.80
N ILE A 22 9.53 30.38 -35.90
CA ILE A 22 9.96 29.48 -34.81
C ILE A 22 11.45 29.70 -34.50
N LYS A 23 12.32 29.74 -35.52
CA LYS A 23 13.75 30.02 -35.35
C LYS A 23 14.00 31.41 -34.77
N HIS A 24 13.22 32.41 -35.19
CA HIS A 24 13.32 33.76 -34.67
C HIS A 24 12.95 33.83 -33.18
N ALA A 25 11.81 33.24 -32.80
CA ALA A 25 11.37 33.19 -31.40
C ALA A 25 12.38 32.47 -30.52
N PHE A 26 12.92 31.34 -30.99
CA PHE A 26 13.98 30.62 -30.30
C PHE A 26 15.24 31.47 -30.09
N LYS A 27 15.65 32.25 -31.10
CA LYS A 27 16.81 33.15 -30.98
C LYS A 27 16.61 34.21 -29.89
N GLU A 28 15.40 34.76 -29.76
CA GLU A 28 15.10 35.72 -28.69
C GLU A 28 15.10 35.07 -27.31
N ILE A 29 14.53 33.87 -27.18
CA ILE A 29 14.56 33.08 -25.93
C ILE A 29 16.00 32.70 -25.57
N ALA A 30 16.80 32.27 -26.54
CA ALA A 30 18.19 31.88 -26.31
C ALA A 30 19.06 33.03 -25.78
N LYS A 31 18.77 34.29 -26.15
CA LYS A 31 19.46 35.46 -25.58
C LYS A 31 19.17 35.65 -24.09
N ILE A 32 18.00 35.20 -23.62
CA ILE A 32 17.57 35.34 -22.23
C ILE A 32 18.17 34.20 -21.39
N TYR A 33 18.13 32.97 -21.89
CA TYR A 33 18.54 31.76 -21.16
C TYR A 33 19.98 31.31 -21.45
N HIS A 34 20.80 32.12 -22.12
CA HIS A 34 22.20 31.76 -22.39
C HIS A 34 22.99 31.60 -21.08
N PRO A 35 23.78 30.52 -20.89
CA PRO A 35 24.54 30.30 -19.65
C PRO A 35 25.52 31.45 -19.35
N ASP A 36 26.15 32.02 -20.38
CA ASP A 36 27.11 33.13 -20.22
C ASP A 36 26.47 34.47 -19.80
N LYS A 37 25.17 34.65 -20.01
CA LYS A 37 24.45 35.89 -19.69
C LYS A 37 23.79 35.86 -18.32
N ASN A 38 23.75 34.69 -17.69
CA ASN A 38 23.05 34.48 -16.43
C ASN A 38 24.04 34.39 -15.25
N PRO A 39 23.71 34.99 -14.09
CA PRO A 39 24.54 34.90 -12.90
C PRO A 39 24.82 33.44 -12.49
N PRO A 40 25.94 33.16 -11.80
CA PRO A 40 26.35 31.79 -11.43
C PRO A 40 25.25 30.98 -10.72
N GLU A 41 24.46 31.64 -9.87
CA GLU A 41 23.34 31.03 -9.14
C GLU A 41 22.19 30.57 -10.04
N LYS A 42 22.02 31.20 -11.21
CA LYS A 42 20.94 30.93 -12.18
C LYS A 42 21.40 30.12 -13.39
N GLN A 43 22.70 29.79 -13.50
CA GLN A 43 23.24 29.06 -14.64
C GLN A 43 22.59 27.68 -14.82
N ARG A 44 22.35 26.95 -13.73
CA ARG A 44 21.68 25.63 -13.79
C ARG A 44 20.25 25.73 -14.32
N TRP A 45 19.46 26.66 -13.78
CA TRP A 45 18.09 26.91 -14.25
C TRP A 45 18.07 27.35 -15.72
N ALA A 46 18.98 28.25 -16.13
CA ALA A 46 19.08 28.72 -17.50
C ALA A 46 19.43 27.58 -18.47
N HIS A 47 20.35 26.69 -18.08
CA HIS A 47 20.70 25.50 -18.84
C HIS A 47 19.51 24.55 -19.01
N GLU A 48 18.75 24.27 -17.94
CA GLU A 48 17.55 23.43 -17.99
C GLU A 48 16.48 24.02 -18.91
N GLN A 49 16.20 25.32 -18.81
CA GLN A 49 15.23 25.98 -19.69
C GLN A 49 15.71 25.98 -21.14
N MET A 50 16.99 26.25 -21.40
CA MET A 50 17.55 26.21 -22.74
C MET A 50 17.43 24.81 -23.36
N SER A 51 17.75 23.75 -22.59
CA SER A 51 17.60 22.37 -23.05
C SER A 51 16.15 22.04 -23.41
N ARG A 52 15.18 22.54 -22.63
CA ARG A 52 13.75 22.37 -22.92
C ARG A 52 13.35 23.09 -24.22
N PHE A 53 13.78 24.33 -24.42
CA PHE A 53 13.48 25.08 -25.64
C PHE A 53 14.14 24.48 -26.88
N ASN A 54 15.35 23.92 -26.75
CA ASN A 54 16.00 23.17 -27.83
C ASN A 54 15.13 21.99 -28.28
N PHE A 55 14.66 21.18 -27.33
CA PHE A 55 13.77 20.05 -27.62
C PHE A 55 12.46 20.48 -28.30
N ILE A 56 11.86 21.56 -27.81
CA ILE A 56 10.63 22.11 -28.40
C ILE A 56 10.87 22.52 -29.86
N VAL A 57 11.95 23.25 -30.13
CA VAL A 57 12.27 23.74 -31.47
C VAL A 57 12.62 22.61 -32.41
N GLU A 58 13.36 21.61 -31.93
CA GLU A 58 13.64 20.38 -32.68
C GLU A 58 12.35 19.68 -33.10
N THR A 59 11.40 19.52 -32.17
CA THR A 59 10.09 18.91 -32.42
C THR A 59 9.24 19.72 -33.41
N LEU A 60 9.31 21.06 -33.39
CA LEU A 60 8.48 21.91 -34.25
C LEU A 60 9.11 22.22 -35.62
N LEU A 61 10.43 22.03 -35.79
CA LEU A 61 11.11 22.29 -37.05
C LEU A 61 11.09 21.11 -38.00
N ASP A 62 11.11 19.88 -37.47
CA ASP A 62 10.97 18.69 -38.30
C ASP A 62 9.49 18.41 -38.62
N PRO A 63 9.09 18.32 -39.90
CA PRO A 63 7.71 18.08 -40.29
C PRO A 63 7.11 16.77 -39.77
N ALA A 64 7.93 15.73 -39.57
CA ALA A 64 7.44 14.44 -39.07
C ALA A 64 7.05 14.54 -37.59
N THR A 65 7.99 14.95 -36.74
CA THR A 65 7.76 15.14 -35.30
C THR A 65 6.73 16.23 -35.00
N ARG A 66 6.65 17.29 -35.81
CA ARG A 66 5.62 18.33 -35.66
C ARG A 66 4.21 17.77 -35.88
N ARG A 67 4.02 16.92 -36.89
CA ARG A 67 2.70 16.29 -37.14
C ARG A 67 2.31 15.38 -35.99
N GLU A 68 3.22 14.54 -35.52
CA GLU A 68 2.98 13.67 -34.37
C GLU A 68 2.60 14.49 -33.12
N TYR A 69 3.30 15.60 -32.88
CA TYR A 69 2.99 16.51 -31.81
C TYR A 69 1.60 17.14 -31.94
N ASP A 70 1.26 17.65 -33.12
CA ASP A 70 -0.04 18.29 -33.39
C ASP A 70 -1.20 17.28 -33.24
N ASP A 71 -1.01 16.02 -33.67
CA ASP A 71 -1.98 14.93 -33.50
C ASP A 71 -2.19 14.59 -32.02
N LEU A 72 -1.10 14.54 -31.24
CA LEU A 72 -1.18 14.35 -29.79
C LEU A 72 -1.95 15.49 -29.12
N VAL A 73 -1.63 16.74 -29.45
CA VAL A 73 -2.33 17.91 -28.90
C VAL A 73 -3.82 17.83 -29.18
N LYS A 74 -4.21 17.53 -30.43
CA LYS A 74 -5.61 17.36 -30.83
C LYS A 74 -6.31 16.27 -30.00
N LYS A 75 -5.67 15.11 -29.84
CA LYS A 75 -6.22 14.01 -29.02
C LYS A 75 -6.46 14.43 -27.57
N TYR A 76 -5.55 15.19 -26.97
CA TYR A 76 -5.74 15.67 -25.60
C TYR A 76 -6.80 16.77 -25.49
N GLU A 77 -6.95 17.61 -26.52
CA GLU A 77 -8.02 18.63 -26.58
C GLU A 77 -9.41 18.00 -26.71
N GLU A 78 -9.51 16.91 -27.47
CA GLU A 78 -10.74 16.13 -27.67
C GLU A 78 -11.11 15.24 -26.48
N MET A 79 -10.15 14.95 -25.58
CA MET A 79 -10.39 14.09 -24.44
C MET A 79 -11.51 14.67 -23.55
N PRO A 80 -12.57 13.90 -23.24
CA PRO A 80 -13.63 14.36 -22.35
C PRO A 80 -13.04 14.64 -20.98
N ILE A 81 -13.54 15.69 -20.31
CA ILE A 81 -13.24 15.91 -18.91
C ILE A 81 -13.87 14.75 -18.15
N LEU A 82 -13.05 13.80 -17.72
CA LEU A 82 -13.51 12.80 -16.78
C LEU A 82 -13.87 13.53 -15.49
N SER A 83 -15.16 13.51 -15.14
CA SER A 83 -15.61 13.91 -13.82
C SER A 83 -14.82 13.08 -12.82
N ARG A 84 -14.01 13.75 -11.98
CA ARG A 84 -13.34 13.06 -10.89
C ARG A 84 -14.42 12.35 -10.07
N PRO A 85 -14.31 11.04 -9.79
CA PRO A 85 -15.27 10.38 -8.92
C PRO A 85 -15.35 11.20 -7.63
N GLN A 86 -16.57 11.56 -7.23
CA GLN A 86 -16.75 12.26 -5.97
C GLN A 86 -16.16 11.38 -4.87
N ARG A 87 -15.25 11.95 -4.07
CA ARG A 87 -14.73 11.20 -2.92
C ARG A 87 -15.92 10.91 -2.01
N PRO A 88 -16.13 9.65 -1.58
CA PRO A 88 -17.17 9.33 -0.60
C PRO A 88 -17.03 10.26 0.60
N ARG A 89 -18.17 10.71 1.12
CA ARG A 89 -18.23 11.73 2.16
C ARG A 89 -17.44 11.23 3.37
N ARG A 90 -16.76 12.13 4.09
CA ARG A 90 -15.96 11.77 5.28
C ARG A 90 -16.72 10.87 6.27
N GLU A 91 -18.03 11.08 6.37
CA GLU A 91 -18.91 10.27 7.22
C GLU A 91 -19.09 8.83 6.73
N GLN A 92 -19.25 8.59 5.42
CA GLN A 92 -19.34 7.24 4.86
C GLN A 92 -18.07 6.44 5.15
N ASN A 93 -16.90 7.03 4.86
CA ASN A 93 -15.62 6.37 5.11
C ASN A 93 -15.39 6.08 6.61
N ALA A 94 -15.85 6.99 7.49
CA ALA A 94 -15.75 6.79 8.93
C ALA A 94 -16.60 5.57 9.36
N ILE A 95 -17.86 5.51 8.92
CA ILE A 95 -18.78 4.40 9.25
C ILE A 95 -18.25 3.06 8.72
N GLU A 96 -17.79 3.02 7.46
CA GLU A 96 -17.20 1.82 6.87
C GLU A 96 -15.98 1.35 7.64
N SER A 97 -15.09 2.28 8.01
CA SER A 97 -13.88 1.94 8.77
C SER A 97 -14.20 1.40 10.17
N GLU A 98 -15.19 1.98 10.85
CA GLU A 98 -15.66 1.48 12.16
C GLU A 98 -16.29 0.09 12.03
N TYR A 99 -17.12 -0.12 11.01
CA TYR A 99 -17.74 -1.42 10.74
C TYR A 99 -16.68 -2.51 10.49
N ALA A 100 -15.65 -2.19 9.71
CA ALA A 100 -14.54 -3.08 9.43
C ALA A 100 -13.75 -3.42 10.72
N GLN A 101 -13.43 -2.42 11.53
CA GLN A 101 -12.73 -2.63 12.81
C GLN A 101 -13.50 -3.55 13.75
N VAL A 102 -14.80 -3.30 13.94
CA VAL A 102 -15.67 -4.14 14.78
C VAL A 102 -15.74 -5.56 14.24
N SER A 103 -15.84 -5.73 12.92
CA SER A 103 -15.91 -7.06 12.29
C SER A 103 -14.62 -7.86 12.48
N VAL A 104 -13.45 -7.21 12.38
CA VAL A 104 -12.15 -7.83 12.63
C VAL A 104 -11.98 -8.18 14.11
N GLU A 105 -12.43 -7.32 15.03
CA GLU A 105 -12.40 -7.59 16.46
C GLU A 105 -13.24 -8.83 16.82
N ILE A 106 -14.46 -8.95 16.26
CA ILE A 106 -15.31 -10.13 16.42
C ILE A 106 -14.59 -11.38 15.91
N LEU A 107 -14.00 -11.34 14.72
CA LEU A 107 -13.31 -12.49 14.13
C LEU A 107 -12.12 -12.94 14.99
N ASN A 108 -11.33 -12.00 15.50
CA ASN A 108 -10.19 -12.29 16.36
C ASN A 108 -10.65 -12.92 17.69
N LEU A 109 -11.67 -12.35 18.34
CA LEU A 109 -12.24 -12.90 19.57
C LEU A 109 -12.86 -14.28 19.36
N ALA A 110 -13.57 -14.48 18.24
CA ALA A 110 -14.14 -15.77 17.87
C ALA A 110 -13.04 -16.82 17.66
N GLY A 111 -11.94 -16.45 16.98
CA GLY A 111 -10.77 -17.30 16.81
C GLY A 111 -10.11 -17.68 18.14
N LYS A 112 -9.94 -16.72 19.07
CA LYS A 112 -9.45 -17.03 20.43
C LYS A 112 -10.37 -18.00 21.16
N TYR A 113 -11.69 -17.78 21.05
CA TYR A 113 -12.70 -18.63 21.69
C TYR A 113 -12.71 -20.06 21.14
N SER A 114 -12.67 -20.23 19.80
CA SER A 114 -12.69 -21.56 19.18
C SER A 114 -11.38 -22.32 19.36
N ASN A 115 -10.25 -21.62 19.29
CA ASN A 115 -8.94 -22.25 19.23
C ASN A 115 -8.36 -22.61 20.60
N CYS A 116 -8.94 -22.13 21.71
CA CYS A 116 -8.41 -22.40 23.05
C CYS A 116 -8.29 -23.89 23.37
N ARG A 117 -9.32 -24.69 23.05
CA ARG A 117 -9.32 -26.15 23.25
C ARG A 117 -8.28 -26.83 22.36
N LEU A 118 -8.18 -26.39 21.10
CA LEU A 118 -7.21 -26.92 20.15
C LEU A 118 -5.78 -26.63 20.59
N LYS A 119 -5.48 -25.41 21.05
CA LYS A 119 -4.16 -25.04 21.59
C LYS A 119 -3.79 -25.88 22.81
N MET A 120 -4.72 -26.09 23.74
CA MET A 120 -4.51 -26.96 24.90
C MET A 120 -4.23 -28.40 24.48
N MET A 121 -5.00 -28.94 23.52
CA MET A 121 -4.85 -30.31 23.05
C MET A 121 -3.51 -30.52 22.33
N ILE A 122 -3.15 -29.63 21.40
CA ILE A 122 -1.85 -29.68 20.70
C ILE A 122 -0.71 -29.55 21.71
N GLY A 123 -0.81 -28.59 22.65
CA GLY A 123 0.20 -28.37 23.68
C GLY A 123 0.41 -29.60 24.56
N ALA A 124 -0.68 -30.23 25.02
CA ALA A 124 -0.64 -31.43 25.85
C ALA A 124 -0.06 -32.64 25.08
N ILE A 125 -0.45 -32.84 23.82
CA ILE A 125 0.02 -33.96 23.00
C ILE A 125 1.51 -33.79 22.66
N VAL A 126 1.89 -32.66 22.07
CA VAL A 126 3.27 -32.42 21.63
C VAL A 126 4.21 -32.35 22.82
N GLY A 127 3.84 -31.62 23.87
CA GLY A 127 4.64 -31.52 25.08
C GLY A 127 4.74 -32.84 25.84
N GLY A 128 3.63 -33.59 25.92
CA GLY A 128 3.59 -34.90 26.58
C GLY A 128 4.45 -35.94 25.88
N ILE A 129 4.34 -36.08 24.56
CA ILE A 129 5.16 -37.02 23.78
C ILE A 129 6.64 -36.70 23.93
N ALA A 130 7.01 -35.42 23.80
CA ALA A 130 8.41 -35.00 23.91
C ALA A 130 8.96 -35.20 25.34
N ALA A 131 8.14 -34.99 26.37
CA ALA A 131 8.53 -35.22 27.77
C ALA A 131 8.73 -36.72 28.07
N VAL A 132 7.83 -37.57 27.58
CA VAL A 132 7.96 -39.03 27.72
C VAL A 132 9.21 -39.54 26.98
N MET A 133 9.44 -39.08 25.75
CA MET A 133 10.63 -39.43 24.98
C MET A 133 11.92 -38.99 25.69
N HIS A 134 11.90 -37.84 26.35
CA HIS A 134 13.04 -37.38 27.13
C HIS A 134 13.25 -38.22 28.40
N LEU A 135 12.17 -38.58 29.10
CA LEU A 135 12.22 -39.43 30.28
C LEU A 135 12.73 -40.84 29.95
N THR A 136 12.24 -41.46 28.86
CA THR A 136 12.69 -42.80 28.47
C THR A 136 14.16 -42.83 28.07
N ALA A 137 14.68 -41.76 27.47
CA ALA A 137 16.10 -41.64 27.13
C ALA A 137 17.02 -41.70 28.36
N TYR A 138 16.54 -41.35 29.56
CA TYR A 138 17.31 -41.49 30.81
C TYR A 138 17.48 -42.95 31.26
N PHE A 139 16.54 -43.83 30.87
CA PHE A 139 16.55 -45.25 31.27
C PHE A 139 17.23 -46.16 30.23
N VAL A 140 17.69 -45.62 29.09
CA VAL A 140 18.42 -46.39 28.08
C VAL A 140 19.93 -46.28 28.33
N PRO A 141 20.69 -47.40 28.29
CA PRO A 141 22.15 -47.37 28.44
C PRO A 141 22.83 -46.43 27.43
N ALA A 142 23.84 -45.69 27.92
CA ALA A 142 24.50 -44.58 27.22
C ALA A 142 25.16 -44.97 25.89
N ASP A 143 25.50 -46.25 25.73
CA ASP A 143 26.24 -46.80 24.59
C ASP A 143 25.41 -46.77 23.28
N ILE A 144 24.09 -46.60 23.36
CA ILE A 144 23.17 -46.57 22.20
C ILE A 144 22.94 -45.15 21.69
N PHE A 145 23.12 -44.12 22.53
CA PHE A 145 22.65 -42.77 22.27
C PHE A 145 23.74 -41.68 22.20
N GLN A 146 25.01 -42.06 22.23
CA GLN A 146 26.16 -41.16 22.34
C GLN A 146 26.27 -40.09 21.22
N ASP A 147 25.61 -40.30 20.07
CA ASP A 147 25.65 -39.39 18.91
C ASP A 147 24.37 -38.52 18.72
N PHE A 148 23.36 -38.61 19.60
CA PHE A 148 22.04 -37.99 19.37
C PHE A 148 21.83 -36.63 20.05
N ASN A 149 22.84 -35.77 20.11
CA ASN A 149 22.71 -34.40 20.66
C ASN A 149 21.57 -33.59 20.01
N ILE A 150 21.36 -33.79 18.71
CA ILE A 150 20.30 -33.12 17.94
C ILE A 150 18.90 -33.58 18.41
N THR A 151 18.73 -34.86 18.74
CA THR A 151 17.44 -35.40 19.22
C THR A 151 17.03 -34.81 20.55
N PHE A 152 17.97 -34.65 21.49
CA PHE A 152 17.70 -33.99 22.77
C PHE A 152 17.33 -32.52 22.58
N ALA A 153 18.01 -31.80 21.68
CA ALA A 153 17.64 -30.42 21.35
C ALA A 153 16.19 -30.32 20.82
N PHE A 154 15.77 -31.26 19.96
CA PHE A 154 14.40 -31.32 19.47
C PHE A 154 13.37 -31.65 20.57
N THR A 155 13.66 -32.59 21.48
CA THR A 155 12.71 -32.90 22.56
C THR A 155 12.53 -31.72 23.52
N TYR A 156 13.61 -31.02 23.88
CA TYR A 156 13.50 -29.78 24.66
C TYR A 156 12.75 -28.67 23.92
N PHE A 157 12.95 -28.53 22.61
CA PHE A 157 12.22 -27.56 21.79
C PHE A 157 10.71 -27.84 21.77
N PHE A 158 10.30 -29.10 21.53
CA PHE A 158 8.89 -29.46 21.46
C PHE A 158 8.19 -29.47 22.83
N THR A 159 8.89 -29.83 23.91
CA THR A 159 8.36 -29.67 25.28
C THR A 159 8.12 -28.20 25.61
N LEU A 160 9.05 -27.30 25.26
CA LEU A 160 8.90 -25.87 25.45
C LEU A 160 7.70 -25.31 24.66
N ILE A 161 7.59 -25.63 23.36
CA ILE A 161 6.46 -25.20 22.53
C ILE A 161 5.14 -25.74 23.07
N GLY A 162 5.11 -27.03 23.44
CA GLY A 162 3.92 -27.66 24.01
C GLY A 162 3.48 -26.98 25.29
N GLY A 163 4.41 -26.67 26.19
CA GLY A 163 4.16 -25.94 27.43
C GLY A 163 3.63 -24.51 27.19
N VAL A 164 4.24 -23.76 26.27
CA VAL A 164 3.78 -22.40 25.91
C VAL A 164 2.37 -22.45 25.31
N MET A 165 2.08 -23.37 24.38
CA MET A 165 0.75 -23.52 23.80
C MET A 165 -0.31 -23.92 24.84
N LEU A 166 0.06 -24.77 25.80
CA LEU A 166 -0.82 -25.15 26.89
C LEU A 166 -1.14 -23.97 27.81
N ILE A 167 -0.14 -23.16 28.18
CA ILE A 167 -0.33 -21.95 28.99
C ILE A 167 -1.22 -20.94 28.25
N ILE A 168 -0.94 -20.66 26.98
CA ILE A 168 -1.77 -19.75 26.17
C ILE A 168 -3.20 -20.28 26.05
N GLY A 169 -3.38 -21.58 25.79
CA GLY A 169 -4.68 -22.21 25.70
C GLY A 169 -5.47 -22.16 27.02
N LEU A 170 -4.78 -22.30 28.15
CA LEU A 170 -5.35 -22.27 29.51
C LEU A 170 -5.75 -20.84 29.91
N ALA A 171 -4.93 -19.84 29.53
CA ALA A 171 -5.28 -18.43 29.66
C ALA A 171 -6.50 -18.06 28.80
N ASP A 172 -6.51 -18.48 27.52
CA ASP A 172 -7.67 -18.30 26.64
C ASP A 172 -8.92 -19.01 27.18
N TYR A 173 -8.75 -20.19 27.82
CA TYR A 173 -9.84 -20.95 28.46
C TYR A 173 -10.49 -20.13 29.57
N LEU A 174 -9.68 -19.62 30.50
CA LEU A 174 -10.13 -18.82 31.65
C LEU A 174 -10.85 -17.54 31.18
N GLY A 175 -10.36 -16.91 30.10
CA GLY A 175 -10.96 -15.71 29.53
C GLY A 175 -12.25 -15.90 28.73
N ARG A 176 -12.69 -17.13 28.45
CA ARG A 176 -13.81 -17.41 27.52
C ARG A 176 -15.12 -16.72 27.85
N GLY A 177 -15.44 -16.59 29.14
CA GLY A 177 -16.66 -15.91 29.58
C GLY A 177 -16.69 -14.44 29.15
N GLN A 178 -15.54 -13.76 29.21
CA GLN A 178 -15.42 -12.36 28.80
C GLN A 178 -15.50 -12.23 27.27
N TYR A 179 -14.85 -13.12 26.52
CA TYR A 179 -14.91 -13.10 25.05
C TYR A 179 -16.34 -13.25 24.53
N ARG A 180 -17.13 -14.16 25.11
CA ARG A 180 -18.53 -14.36 24.69
C ARG A 180 -19.38 -13.11 24.88
N LYS A 181 -19.25 -12.46 26.06
CA LYS A 181 -19.96 -11.20 26.34
C LYS A 181 -19.54 -10.11 25.36
N ARG A 182 -18.23 -9.95 25.16
CA ARG A 182 -17.66 -8.94 24.27
C ARG A 182 -18.06 -9.13 22.81
N ILE A 183 -18.08 -10.38 22.32
CA ILE A 183 -18.55 -10.70 20.96
C ILE A 183 -20.00 -10.25 20.79
N HIS A 184 -20.87 -10.51 21.77
CA HIS A 184 -22.27 -10.11 21.69
C HIS A 184 -22.44 -8.58 21.68
N GLU A 185 -21.69 -7.85 22.51
CA GLU A 185 -21.65 -6.38 22.48
C GLU A 185 -21.21 -5.84 21.12
N LEU A 186 -20.15 -6.41 20.55
CA LEU A 186 -19.64 -6.01 19.24
C LEU A 186 -20.60 -6.35 18.11
N GLU A 187 -21.32 -7.48 18.19
CA GLU A 187 -22.37 -7.83 17.23
C GLU A 187 -23.53 -6.85 17.27
N GLN A 188 -23.95 -6.40 18.46
CA GLN A 188 -24.94 -5.34 18.62
C GLN A 188 -24.44 -4.03 18.00
N ARG A 189 -23.19 -3.64 18.29
CA ARG A 189 -22.57 -2.45 17.70
C ARG A 189 -22.47 -2.54 16.17
N ARG A 190 -22.10 -3.71 15.64
CA ARG A 190 -22.06 -3.99 14.19
C ARG A 190 -23.45 -3.85 13.56
N SER A 191 -24.50 -4.31 14.24
CA SER A 191 -25.89 -4.15 13.80
C SER A 191 -26.29 -2.68 13.74
N GLN A 192 -25.97 -1.88 14.76
CA GLN A 192 -26.22 -0.44 14.79
C GLN A 192 -25.46 0.30 13.67
N LEU A 193 -24.17 -0.01 13.48
CA LEU A 193 -23.37 0.57 12.40
C LEU A 193 -23.94 0.22 11.03
N ARG A 194 -24.45 -1.00 10.85
CA ARG A 194 -25.10 -1.43 9.61
C ARG A 194 -26.37 -0.61 9.33
N ALA A 195 -27.20 -0.36 10.35
CA ALA A 195 -28.39 0.48 10.21
C ALA A 195 -28.01 1.93 9.82
N ARG A 196 -27.04 2.52 10.52
CA ARG A 196 -26.53 3.87 10.22
C ARG A 196 -25.92 3.96 8.81
N MET A 197 -25.24 2.91 8.37
CA MET A 197 -24.70 2.82 7.01
C MET A 197 -25.83 2.86 5.98
N TYR A 198 -26.94 2.14 6.19
CA TYR A 198 -28.09 2.25 5.29
C TYR A 198 -28.67 3.67 5.23
N GLU A 199 -28.79 4.37 6.37
CA GLU A 199 -29.30 5.74 6.42
C GLU A 199 -28.41 6.73 5.66
N VAL A 200 -27.10 6.67 5.88
CA VAL A 200 -26.15 7.61 5.26
C VAL A 200 -25.99 7.35 3.76
N PHE A 201 -26.10 6.09 3.32
CA PHE A 201 -25.95 5.74 1.91
C PHE A 201 -27.26 5.91 1.14
N ALA A 202 -28.42 5.83 1.80
CA ALA A 202 -29.72 6.11 1.18
C ALA A 202 -30.04 7.61 1.08
N ALA A 203 -29.29 8.46 1.78
CA ALA A 203 -29.44 9.92 1.75
C ALA A 203 -28.70 10.59 0.57
N ASP A 204 -27.87 9.84 -0.16
CA ASP A 204 -27.14 10.26 -1.36
C ASP A 204 -27.84 9.76 -2.63
#